data_AF-X1MFB4-F1
#
_entry.id   AF-X1MFB4-F1
#
_cell.length_a   1.000
_cell.length_b   1.000
_cell.length_c   1.000
_cell.angle_alpha   90.00
_cell.angle_beta   90.00
_cell.angle_gamma   90.00
#
_symmetry.space_group_name_H-M   'P 1'
#
loop_
_entity.id
_entity.type
_entity.pdbx_description
1 polymer ?
#
loop_
_entity_poly.entity_id
_entity_poly.type
_entity_poly.pdbx_seq_one_letter_code
_entity_poly.pdbx_strand_id
1 'polypeptide(L)'
;MDITKLIGWLVFLAGILIIGFTLYSSYDIFTGKQPAPEFFKPSETQVSQTQATGLPTDLDQIQQMVGEQLKGFLPLDSITQFLNLGVWGILTGILIFGGAKISELGIRLIKK
;
A
#
# COMPACT_ATOMS: atom_id res chain seq x y z
N MET A 1 -29.34 -27.90 -14.58
CA MET A 1 -28.78 -26.53 -14.65
C MET A 1 -27.66 -26.56 -15.65
N ASP A 2 -27.63 -25.64 -16.62
CA ASP A 2 -26.55 -25.58 -17.61
C ASP A 2 -25.22 -25.32 -16.89
N ILE A 3 -24.19 -26.13 -17.19
CA ILE A 3 -22.86 -26.03 -16.56
C ILE A 3 -22.29 -24.61 -16.70
N THR A 4 -22.55 -23.95 -17.83
CA THR A 4 -22.17 -22.55 -18.10
C THR A 4 -22.75 -21.57 -17.09
N LYS A 5 -24.01 -21.76 -16.68
CA LYS A 5 -24.69 -20.91 -15.69
C LYS A 5 -24.15 -21.15 -14.29
N LEU A 6 -23.81 -22.40 -13.95
CA LEU A 6 -23.15 -22.74 -12.69
C LEU A 6 -21.78 -22.07 -12.58
N ILE A 7 -20.94 -22.17 -13.62
CA ILE A 7 -19.64 -21.49 -13.68
C ILE A 7 -19.85 -19.97 -13.59
N GLY A 8 -20.83 -19.41 -14.30
CA GLY A 8 -21.11 -17.98 -14.28
C GLY A 8 -21.42 -17.47 -12.87
N TRP A 9 -22.24 -18.20 -12.10
CA TRP A 9 -22.56 -17.85 -10.72
C TRP A 9 -21.34 -17.93 -9.80
N LEU A 10 -20.50 -18.96 -9.97
CA LEU A 10 -19.28 -19.13 -9.19
C LEU A 10 -18.29 -18.00 -9.44
N VAL A 11 -18.07 -17.64 -10.70
CA VAL A 11 -17.17 -16.54 -11.10
C VAL A 11 -17.72 -15.20 -10.61
N PHE A 12 -19.02 -14.98 -10.71
CA PHE A 12 -19.67 -13.76 -10.21
C PHE A 12 -19.47 -13.59 -8.70
N LEU A 13 -19.75 -14.63 -7.91
CA LEU A 13 -19.53 -14.65 -6.47
C LEU A 13 -18.07 -14.42 -6.11
N ALA A 14 -17.14 -15.07 -6.82
CA ALA A 14 -15.72 -14.93 -6.57
C ALA A 14 -15.27 -13.46 -6.74
N GLY A 15 -15.74 -12.78 -7.79
CA GLY A 15 -15.44 -11.36 -8.00
C GLY A 15 -15.95 -10.47 -6.87
N ILE A 16 -17.18 -10.70 -6.40
CA ILE A 16 -17.77 -9.97 -5.25
C ILE A 16 -16.98 -10.24 -3.97
N LEU A 17 -16.62 -11.50 -3.71
CA LEU A 17 -15.85 -11.88 -2.52
C LEU A 17 -14.48 -11.22 -2.50
N ILE A 18 -13.78 -11.15 -3.64
CA ILE A 18 -12.49 -10.45 -3.75
C ILE A 18 -12.65 -8.98 -3.37
N ILE A 19 -13.67 -8.30 -3.92
CA ILE A 19 -13.93 -6.88 -3.60
C ILE A 19 -14.24 -6.71 -2.11
N GLY A 20 -15.15 -7.52 -1.56
CA GLY A 20 -15.56 -7.44 -0.16
C GLY A 20 -14.40 -7.69 0.81
N PHE A 21 -13.56 -8.69 0.52
CA PHE A 21 -12.36 -8.98 1.30
C PHE A 21 -11.35 -7.83 1.25
N THR A 22 -11.12 -7.26 0.06
CA THR A 22 -10.18 -6.14 -0.12
C THR A 22 -10.64 -4.90 0.66
N LEU A 23 -11.94 -4.61 0.65
CA LEU A 23 -12.52 -3.50 1.43
C LEU A 23 -12.43 -3.75 2.94
N TYR A 24 -12.70 -4.97 3.38
CA TYR A 24 -12.57 -5.34 4.79
C TYR A 24 -11.12 -5.20 5.28
N SER A 25 -10.16 -5.74 4.52
CA SER A 25 -8.73 -5.60 4.82
C SER A 25 -8.28 -4.14 4.82
N SER A 26 -8.76 -3.34 3.85
CA SER A 26 -8.47 -1.91 3.83
C SER A 26 -9.02 -1.20 5.06
N TYR A 27 -10.24 -1.52 5.50
CA TYR A 27 -10.82 -0.92 6.70
C TYR A 27 -9.98 -1.19 7.95
N ASP A 28 -9.50 -2.42 8.13
CA ASP A 28 -8.64 -2.76 9.27
C ASP A 28 -7.28 -2.07 9.22
N ILE A 29 -6.73 -1.85 8.01
CA ILE A 29 -5.50 -1.08 7.80
C ILE A 29 -5.69 0.41 8.11
N PHE A 30 -6.77 1.02 7.61
CA PHE A 30 -7.06 2.44 7.86
C PHE A 30 -7.48 2.72 9.31
N THR A 31 -8.06 1.75 10.01
CA THR A 31 -8.38 1.86 11.45
C THR A 31 -7.22 1.48 12.37
N GLY A 32 -6.06 1.11 11.82
CA GLY A 32 -4.86 0.78 12.58
C GLY A 32 -4.95 -0.54 13.36
N LYS A 33 -5.93 -1.41 13.06
CA LYS A 33 -6.00 -2.75 13.66
C LYS A 33 -4.95 -3.68 13.07
N GLN A 34 -4.54 -3.44 11.83
CA GLN A 34 -3.43 -4.12 11.17
C GLN A 34 -2.54 -3.09 10.46
N PRO A 35 -1.21 -3.25 10.49
CA PRO A 35 -0.34 -2.39 9.71
C PRO A 35 -0.51 -2.66 8.21
N ALA A 36 -0.36 -1.62 7.39
CA ALA A 36 -0.26 -1.79 5.94
C ALA A 36 0.97 -2.67 5.61
N PRO A 37 0.94 -3.47 4.54
CA PRO A 37 2.11 -4.24 4.12
C PRO A 37 3.31 -3.33 3.89
N GLU A 38 4.46 -3.71 4.46
CA GLU A 38 5.68 -2.92 4.41
C GLU A 38 6.44 -3.17 3.09
N PHE A 39 6.37 -2.20 2.18
CA PHE A 39 7.18 -2.18 0.95
C PHE A 39 8.41 -1.29 1.09
N PHE A 40 8.28 -0.22 1.86
CA PHE A 40 9.32 0.69 2.26
C PHE A 40 9.60 0.48 3.74
N LYS A 41 10.89 0.52 4.11
CA LYS A 41 11.35 0.46 5.49
C LYS A 41 12.06 1.77 5.83
N PRO A 42 11.92 2.29 7.05
CA PRO A 42 12.71 3.43 7.47
C PRO A 42 14.18 3.00 7.39
N SER A 43 14.99 3.80 6.70
CA SER A 43 16.42 3.56 6.63
C SER A 43 16.99 3.83 8.02
N GLU A 44 17.34 2.77 8.76
CA GLU A 44 18.23 2.89 9.91
C GLU A 44 19.57 3.37 9.36
N THR A 45 19.69 4.69 9.23
CA THR A 45 21.00 5.30 9.08
C THR A 45 21.65 5.13 10.45
N GLN A 46 22.32 3.98 10.66
CA GLN A 46 23.46 3.98 11.55
C GLN A 46 24.35 5.08 11.01
N VAL A 47 24.33 6.23 11.69
CA VAL A 47 25.41 7.19 11.61
C VAL A 47 26.61 6.42 12.15
N SER A 48 27.25 5.61 11.30
CA SER A 48 28.64 5.27 11.51
C SER A 48 29.32 6.62 11.65
N GLN A 49 29.76 6.90 12.87
CA GLN A 49 30.69 7.98 13.18
C GLN A 49 32.00 7.67 12.46
N THR A 50 32.01 7.79 11.13
CA THR A 50 33.25 7.93 10.40
C THR A 50 33.67 9.37 10.66
N GLN A 51 34.53 9.54 11.67
CA GLN A 51 35.39 10.71 11.79
C GLN A 51 36.18 10.84 10.47
N ALA A 52 35.61 11.58 9.52
CA ALA A 52 36.33 12.06 8.36
C ALA A 52 36.82 13.46 8.68
N THR A 53 38.08 13.53 9.10
CA THR A 53 38.89 14.74 9.15
C THR A 53 38.90 15.39 7.78
N GLY A 54 38.09 16.44 7.56
CA GLY A 54 38.11 17.19 6.30
C GLY A 54 37.02 18.27 6.22
N LEU A 55 37.45 19.52 6.34
CA LEU A 55 36.77 20.83 6.14
C LEU A 55 35.22 20.87 6.12
N PRO A 56 34.58 21.70 6.98
CA PRO A 56 33.14 21.88 6.95
C PRO A 56 32.76 22.65 5.68
N THR A 57 32.04 21.99 4.79
CA THR A 57 31.38 22.66 3.66
C THR A 57 30.00 23.08 4.16
N ASP A 58 29.63 24.35 3.96
CA ASP A 58 28.33 24.95 4.38
C ASP A 58 27.10 24.06 4.05
N LEU A 59 27.21 23.21 3.03
CA LEU A 59 26.16 22.27 2.61
C LEU A 59 25.85 21.18 3.65
N ASP A 60 26.83 20.67 4.38
CA ASP A 60 26.60 19.61 5.38
C ASP A 60 25.89 20.18 6.61
N GLN A 61 26.20 21.42 6.98
CA GLN A 61 25.55 22.13 8.08
C GLN A 61 24.10 22.53 7.73
N ILE A 62 23.86 22.95 6.48
CA ILE A 62 22.51 23.18 5.96
C ILE A 62 21.71 21.87 5.94
N GLN A 63 22.29 20.75 5.49
CA GLN A 63 21.60 19.45 5.53
C GLN A 63 21.26 19.00 6.95
N GLN A 64 22.15 19.21 7.91
CA GLN A 64 21.89 18.88 9.31
C GLN A 64 20.77 19.74 9.92
N MET A 65 20.81 21.07 9.72
CA MET A 65 19.77 21.97 10.22
C MET A 65 18.40 21.68 9.58
N VAL A 66 18.37 21.39 8.28
CA VAL A 66 17.15 21.00 7.57
C VAL A 66 16.65 19.64 8.07
N GLY A 67 17.54 18.67 8.26
CA GLY A 67 17.19 17.34 8.79
C GLY A 67 16.61 17.40 10.21
N GLU A 68 17.15 18.24 11.09
CA GLU A 68 16.65 18.43 12.45
C GLU A 68 15.31 19.16 12.49
N GLN A 69 15.13 20.22 11.68
CA GLN A 69 13.85 20.92 11.57
C GLN A 69 12.77 20.02 10.95
N LEU A 70 13.10 19.22 9.94
CA LEU A 70 12.17 18.28 9.33
C LEU A 70 11.78 17.15 10.28
N LYS A 71 12.71 16.61 11.07
CA LYS A 71 12.41 15.63 12.12
C LYS A 71 11.42 16.16 13.15
N GLY A 72 11.49 17.47 13.46
CA GLY A 72 10.56 18.13 14.37
C GLY A 72 9.13 18.30 13.83
N PHE A 73 8.95 18.28 12.50
CA PHE A 73 7.66 18.49 11.85
C PHE A 73 7.03 17.21 11.30
N LEU A 74 7.85 16.27 10.82
CA LEU A 74 7.44 14.99 10.25
C LEU A 74 8.39 13.89 10.77
N PRO A 75 7.89 12.92 11.58
CA PRO A 75 8.65 11.74 11.90
C PRO A 75 9.04 11.03 10.60
N LEU A 76 10.32 10.67 10.43
CA LEU A 76 10.80 9.97 9.23
C LEU A 76 10.03 8.67 8.96
N ASP A 77 9.54 8.02 10.02
CA ASP A 77 8.72 6.83 9.95
C ASP A 77 7.35 7.07 9.31
N SER A 78 6.77 8.27 9.49
CA SER A 78 5.48 8.62 8.92
C SER A 78 5.53 8.65 7.39
N ILE A 79 6.64 9.14 6.81
CA ILE A 79 6.82 9.15 5.34
C ILE A 79 6.77 7.73 4.81
N THR A 80 7.53 6.81 5.41
CA THR A 80 7.55 5.40 5.04
C THR A 80 6.16 4.77 5.13
N GLN A 81 5.43 5.05 6.21
CA GLN A 81 4.07 4.57 6.40
C GLN A 81 3.09 5.12 5.35
N PHE A 82 3.16 6.41 5.01
CA PHE A 82 2.34 7.01 3.95
C PHE A 82 2.62 6.36 2.59
N LEU A 83 3.88 6.08 2.26
CA LEU A 83 4.25 5.39 1.03
C LEU A 83 3.69 3.97 1.00
N ASN A 84 3.81 3.21 2.11
CA ASN A 84 3.24 1.86 2.23
C ASN A 84 1.71 1.86 2.05
N LEU A 85 1.01 2.81 2.68
CA LEU A 85 -0.43 3.04 2.49
C LEU A 85 -0.77 3.37 1.02
N GLY A 86 0.06 4.19 0.36
CA GLY A 86 -0.10 4.52 -1.05
C GLY A 86 -0.03 3.27 -1.95
N VAL A 87 0.98 2.42 -1.74
CA VAL A 87 1.10 1.15 -2.47
C VAL A 87 -0.10 0.24 -2.20
N TRP A 88 -0.53 0.12 -0.94
CA TRP A 88 -1.73 -0.64 -0.59
C TRP A 88 -2.99 -0.10 -1.28
N GLY A 89 -3.14 1.23 -1.37
CA GLY A 89 -4.26 1.87 -2.07
C GLY A 89 -4.28 1.54 -3.56
N ILE A 90 -3.12 1.55 -4.22
CA ILE A 90 -3.01 1.16 -5.63
C ILE A 90 -3.40 -0.31 -5.80
N LEU A 91 -2.85 -1.20 -4.95
CA LEU A 91 -3.17 -2.62 -4.97
C LEU A 91 -4.68 -2.85 -4.79
N THR A 92 -5.27 -2.18 -3.80
CA THR A 92 -6.71 -2.20 -3.54
C THR A 92 -7.52 -1.79 -4.76
N GLY A 93 -7.12 -0.70 -5.44
CA GLY A 93 -7.76 -0.25 -6.69
C GLY A 93 -7.71 -1.31 -7.79
N ILE A 94 -6.57 -1.97 -7.97
CA ILE A 94 -6.40 -3.05 -8.95
C ILE A 94 -7.31 -4.24 -8.60
N LEU A 95 -7.36 -4.65 -7.33
CA LEU A 95 -8.20 -5.77 -6.88
C LEU A 95 -9.69 -5.48 -7.07
N ILE A 96 -10.14 -4.25 -6.77
CA ILE A 96 -11.52 -3.83 -6.99
C ILE A 96 -11.85 -3.85 -8.49
N PHE A 97 -10.98 -3.29 -9.33
CA PHE A 97 -11.16 -3.29 -10.78
C PHE A 97 -11.19 -4.71 -11.37
N GLY A 98 -10.24 -5.55 -10.97
CA GLY A 98 -10.17 -6.95 -11.37
C GLY A 98 -11.38 -7.76 -10.91
N GLY A 99 -11.78 -7.63 -9.64
CA GLY A 99 -12.97 -8.26 -9.07
C GLY A 99 -14.25 -7.85 -9.79
N ALA A 100 -14.35 -6.57 -10.20
CA ALA A 100 -15.49 -6.09 -10.99
C ALA A 100 -15.53 -6.73 -12.38
N LYS A 101 -14.37 -6.87 -13.05
CA LYS A 101 -14.26 -7.53 -14.36
C LYS A 101 -14.59 -9.02 -14.29
N ILE A 102 -14.12 -9.70 -13.25
CA ILE A 102 -14.47 -11.09 -12.96
C ILE A 102 -15.98 -11.22 -12.76
N SER A 103 -16.58 -10.33 -11.96
CA SER A 103 -18.03 -10.32 -11.73
C SER A 103 -18.82 -10.09 -13.02
N GLU A 104 -18.38 -9.15 -13.87
CA GLU A 104 -18.98 -8.87 -15.18
C GLU A 104 -18.95 -10.10 -16.09
N LEU A 105 -17.83 -10.83 -16.12
CA LEU A 105 -17.70 -12.08 -16.89
C LEU A 105 -18.68 -13.15 -16.38
N GLY A 106 -18.79 -13.29 -15.05
CA GLY A 106 -19.76 -14.21 -14.42
C GLY A 106 -21.19 -13.92 -14.85
N ILE A 107 -21.60 -12.65 -14.81
CA ILE A 107 -22.95 -12.21 -15.25
C ILE A 107 -23.18 -12.53 -16.73
N ARG A 108 -22.18 -12.31 -17.59
CA ARG A 108 -22.29 -12.63 -19.03
C ARG A 108 -22.49 -14.11 -19.29
N LEU A 109 -21.84 -14.98 -18.51
CA LEU A 109 -22.01 -16.43 -18.61
C LEU A 109 -23.38 -16.91 -18.12
N ILE A 110 -23.96 -16.25 -17.12
CA ILE A 110 -25.32 -16.57 -16.62
C ILE A 110 -26.39 -16.21 -17.65
N LYS A 111 -26.21 -15.09 -18.37
CA LYS A 111 -27.17 -14.58 -19.37
C LYS A 111 -27.10 -15.32 -20.71
N LYS A 112 -26.09 -16.16 -20.91
CA LYS A 112 -25.93 -17.00 -22.10
C LYS A 112 -26.72 -18.30 -21.96
#